data_AF-A0A485L4N4-F1
#
_entry.id   AF-A0A485L4N4-F1
#
_cell.length_a   1.000
_cell.length_b   1.000
_cell.length_c   1.000
_cell.angle_alpha   90.00
_cell.angle_beta   90.00
_cell.angle_gamma   90.00
#
_symmetry.space_group_name_H-M   'P 1'
#
loop_
_entity.id
_entity.type
_entity.pdbx_description
1 polymer ?
#
loop_
_entity_poly.entity_id
_entity_poly.type
_entity_poly.pdbx_seq_one_letter_code
_entity_poly.pdbx_strand_id
1 'polypeptide(L)'
;MPPRQTPTSSSAPAVLQSPDLVQCLCAYQDGAHLDFLPFRHLRVSPCVRSNPAIPIGDLEHIHAVVQPWLAIYGLCRLTLLTAWKPALTRTLLLHAAFVGDVSELECLLASLPVATETTSLLDELAHVAASQGHLFVLDVLERQDKYGGHSAHTLQVAAFAGQLFVLQRFATASDTTKSLPLFGPHVLEWAAAGGDLTVVEWLVTTQMGGGGVSSPAIVLAASHGHCHVIEWFVKHNHTQGNLSEAVAGAAANGHLACVQYLYDRGSKCPTFGLEMAAANGHMAVVHYLIASGWGGSTIMAAYLAQKNDHSEVVQCLSDGPVIRSNS
;
A
#
# COMPACT_ATOMS: atom_id res chain seq x y z
N MET A 1 -29.84 -27.83 75.26
CA MET A 1 -29.82 -27.53 73.81
C MET A 1 -28.40 -27.75 73.32
N PRO A 2 -28.16 -28.58 72.29
CA PRO A 2 -26.82 -28.72 71.72
C PRO A 2 -26.50 -27.49 70.87
N PRO A 3 -25.22 -27.10 70.73
CA PRO A 3 -24.84 -25.98 69.87
C PRO A 3 -25.04 -26.36 68.39
N ARG A 4 -25.63 -25.45 67.61
CA ARG A 4 -25.70 -25.56 66.14
C ARG A 4 -24.28 -25.58 65.58
N GLN A 5 -23.88 -26.70 64.98
CA GLN A 5 -22.73 -26.74 64.11
C GLN A 5 -23.04 -25.91 62.86
N THR A 6 -22.29 -24.83 62.66
CA THR A 6 -22.25 -24.11 61.38
C THR A 6 -21.53 -25.01 60.36
N PRO A 7 -22.10 -25.29 59.17
CA PRO A 7 -21.40 -26.06 58.17
C PRO A 7 -20.21 -25.23 57.66
N THR A 8 -19.00 -25.67 58.02
CA THR A 8 -17.76 -25.22 57.39
C THR A 8 -17.70 -25.79 55.98
N SER A 9 -18.38 -25.16 55.03
CA SER A 9 -18.29 -25.54 53.62
C SER A 9 -17.46 -24.52 52.85
N SER A 10 -16.15 -24.49 53.12
CA SER A 10 -15.15 -24.05 52.13
C SER A 10 -14.88 -25.19 51.12
N SER A 11 -15.93 -25.91 50.71
CA SER A 11 -15.84 -26.94 49.67
C SER A 11 -15.82 -26.32 48.27
N ALA A 12 -16.33 -25.10 48.10
CA ALA A 12 -16.34 -24.39 46.82
C ALA A 12 -14.93 -24.19 46.21
N PRO A 13 -13.92 -23.66 46.92
CA PRO A 13 -12.57 -23.53 46.35
C PRO A 13 -11.90 -24.88 46.09
N ALA A 14 -12.16 -25.89 46.93
CA ALA A 14 -11.61 -27.24 46.75
C ALA A 14 -12.21 -27.95 45.51
N VAL A 15 -13.50 -27.72 45.24
CA VAL A 15 -14.17 -28.24 44.03
C VAL A 15 -13.70 -27.49 42.78
N LEU A 16 -13.52 -26.17 42.84
CA LEU A 16 -12.99 -25.37 41.72
C LEU A 16 -11.53 -25.66 41.37
N GLN A 17 -10.74 -26.15 42.33
CA GLN A 17 -9.36 -26.58 42.13
C GLN A 17 -9.24 -28.09 41.81
N SER A 18 -10.36 -28.81 41.71
CA SER A 18 -10.35 -30.23 41.36
C SER A 18 -9.80 -30.42 39.94
N PRO A 19 -8.76 -31.26 39.75
CA PRO A 19 -8.21 -31.55 38.44
C PRO A 19 -9.26 -32.17 37.51
N ASP A 20 -10.19 -32.97 38.04
CA ASP A 20 -11.28 -33.58 37.27
C ASP A 20 -12.26 -32.52 36.75
N LEU A 21 -12.62 -31.53 37.59
CA LEU A 21 -13.50 -30.43 37.17
C LEU A 21 -12.81 -29.53 36.15
N VAL A 22 -11.53 -29.21 36.34
CA VAL A 22 -10.74 -28.43 35.39
C VAL A 22 -10.61 -29.17 34.06
N GLN A 23 -10.39 -30.48 34.09
CA GLN A 23 -10.33 -31.31 32.88
C GLN A 23 -11.68 -31.37 32.17
N CYS A 24 -12.80 -31.47 32.89
CA CYS A 24 -14.14 -31.38 32.32
C CYS A 24 -14.46 -29.98 31.75
N LEU A 25 -14.06 -28.90 32.41
CA LEU A 25 -14.25 -27.53 31.92
C LEU A 25 -13.43 -27.27 30.64
N CYS A 26 -12.17 -27.70 30.62
CA CYS A 26 -11.32 -27.63 29.44
C CYS A 26 -11.79 -28.54 28.29
N ALA A 27 -12.40 -29.69 28.60
CA ALA A 27 -12.97 -30.60 27.60
C ALA A 27 -14.34 -30.15 27.07
N TYR A 28 -15.09 -29.33 27.82
CA TYR A 28 -16.43 -28.87 27.46
C TYR A 28 -16.46 -27.50 26.79
N GLN A 29 -15.37 -26.72 26.88
CA GLN A 29 -15.26 -25.43 26.21
C GLN A 29 -14.28 -25.50 25.03
N ASP A 30 -14.80 -25.35 23.82
CA ASP A 30 -14.09 -24.74 22.69
C ASP A 30 -13.87 -23.22 22.96
N GLY A 31 -13.47 -22.88 24.19
CA GLY A 31 -13.45 -21.54 24.72
C GLY A 31 -12.26 -20.75 24.20
N ALA A 32 -12.50 -19.50 23.79
CA ALA A 32 -11.42 -18.57 23.56
C ALA A 32 -10.78 -18.23 24.91
N HIS A 33 -9.44 -18.32 25.01
CA HIS A 33 -8.77 -17.74 26.17
C HIS A 33 -9.08 -16.24 26.22
N LEU A 34 -9.19 -15.66 27.43
CA LEU A 34 -9.55 -14.24 27.59
C LEU A 34 -8.59 -13.31 26.84
N ASP A 35 -7.32 -13.69 26.73
CA ASP A 35 -6.29 -12.97 25.98
C ASP A 35 -6.52 -13.01 24.46
N PHE A 36 -7.39 -13.89 23.94
CA PHE A 36 -7.68 -13.99 22.50
C PHE A 36 -8.84 -13.08 22.06
N LEU A 37 -9.57 -12.49 23.00
CA LEU A 37 -10.72 -11.63 22.69
C LEU A 37 -10.42 -10.47 21.74
N PRO A 38 -9.25 -9.80 21.80
CA PRO A 38 -8.91 -8.74 20.83
C PRO A 38 -8.91 -9.22 19.37
N PHE A 39 -8.63 -10.51 19.13
CA PHE A 39 -8.53 -11.08 17.78
C PHE A 39 -9.85 -11.60 17.21
N ARG A 40 -10.95 -11.49 17.95
CA ARG A 40 -12.25 -12.05 17.56
C ARG A 40 -12.73 -11.49 16.22
N HIS A 41 -12.62 -10.17 16.05
CA HIS A 41 -13.12 -9.44 14.88
C HIS A 41 -12.03 -9.07 13.88
N LEU A 42 -10.77 -9.41 14.17
CA LEU A 42 -9.63 -9.11 13.30
C LEU A 42 -9.78 -9.88 11.97
N ARG A 43 -9.80 -9.14 10.87
CA ARG A 43 -9.84 -9.63 9.48
C ARG A 43 -9.00 -8.68 8.62
N VAL A 44 -8.34 -9.23 7.60
CA VAL A 44 -7.68 -8.42 6.57
C VAL A 44 -8.49 -8.53 5.29
N SER A 45 -8.70 -7.40 4.63
CA SER A 45 -9.11 -7.43 3.22
C SER A 45 -7.98 -8.06 2.40
N PRO A 46 -8.28 -8.92 1.41
CA PRO A 46 -7.22 -9.48 0.56
C PRO A 46 -6.47 -8.34 -0.14
N CYS A 47 -5.13 -8.39 -0.14
CA CYS A 47 -4.33 -7.42 -0.88
C CYS A 47 -4.67 -7.51 -2.37
N VAL A 48 -5.01 -6.38 -2.98
CA VAL A 48 -5.36 -6.32 -4.40
C VAL A 48 -4.08 -6.37 -5.22
N ARG A 49 -3.82 -7.50 -5.89
CA ARG A 49 -2.59 -7.74 -6.68
C ARG A 49 -2.33 -6.71 -7.80
N SER A 50 -3.32 -5.91 -8.19
CA SER A 50 -3.20 -4.94 -9.29
C SER A 50 -2.78 -3.55 -8.83
N ASN A 51 -2.73 -3.27 -7.52
CA ASN A 51 -2.33 -1.97 -7.00
C ASN A 51 -1.08 -2.14 -6.11
N PRO A 52 0.08 -1.55 -6.48
CA PRO A 52 1.27 -1.62 -5.64
C PRO A 52 1.15 -0.79 -4.35
N ALA A 53 0.14 0.08 -4.23
CA ALA A 53 -0.26 0.63 -2.95
C ALA A 53 -0.95 -0.47 -2.12
N ILE A 54 -0.17 -1.09 -1.23
CA ILE A 54 -0.70 -2.04 -0.24
C ILE A 54 -1.62 -1.25 0.70
N PRO A 55 -2.83 -1.76 1.04
CA PRO A 55 -3.71 -1.12 2.01
C PRO A 55 -3.11 -1.23 3.42
N ILE A 56 -2.15 -0.34 3.71
CA ILE A 56 -1.40 -0.29 4.98
C ILE A 56 -2.34 -0.04 6.17
N GLY A 57 -3.45 0.67 5.98
CA GLY A 57 -4.39 1.00 7.06
C GLY A 57 -4.98 -0.22 7.78
N ASP A 58 -5.26 -1.32 7.05
CA ASP A 58 -5.71 -2.58 7.68
C ASP A 58 -4.58 -3.17 8.55
N LEU A 59 -3.33 -3.11 8.07
CA LEU A 59 -2.15 -3.63 8.78
C LEU A 59 -1.75 -2.78 10.00
N GLU A 60 -1.94 -1.47 9.95
CA GLU A 60 -1.76 -0.57 11.10
C GLU A 60 -2.78 -0.88 12.21
N HIS A 61 -4.04 -1.11 11.85
CA HIS A 61 -5.06 -1.53 12.82
C HIS A 61 -4.72 -2.87 13.45
N ILE A 62 -4.22 -3.82 12.64
CA ILE A 62 -3.76 -5.12 13.12
C ILE A 62 -2.56 -4.96 14.07
N HIS A 63 -1.58 -4.14 13.70
CA HIS A 63 -0.42 -3.84 14.51
C HIS A 63 -0.81 -3.28 15.89
N ALA A 64 -1.77 -2.35 15.93
CA ALA A 64 -2.28 -1.77 17.18
C ALA A 64 -2.91 -2.81 18.13
N VAL A 65 -3.36 -3.95 17.61
CA VAL A 65 -3.92 -5.05 18.42
C VAL A 65 -2.85 -6.09 18.77
N VAL A 66 -2.02 -6.47 17.79
CA VAL A 66 -1.04 -7.55 17.91
C VAL A 66 0.15 -7.13 18.78
N GLN A 67 0.68 -5.92 18.60
CA GLN A 67 1.92 -5.49 19.25
C GLN A 67 1.81 -5.43 20.79
N PRO A 68 0.75 -4.84 21.39
CA PRO A 68 0.58 -4.85 22.84
C PRO A 68 0.38 -6.27 23.39
N TRP A 69 -0.31 -7.12 22.63
CA TRP A 69 -0.54 -8.51 23.02
C TRP A 69 0.75 -9.33 23.00
N LEU A 70 1.56 -9.21 21.95
CA LEU A 70 2.86 -9.87 21.86
C LEU A 70 3.81 -9.42 22.97
N ALA A 71 3.79 -8.15 23.34
CA ALA A 71 4.60 -7.64 24.44
C ALA A 71 4.27 -8.29 25.80
N ILE A 72 3.02 -8.72 26.00
CA ILE A 72 2.56 -9.35 27.25
C ILE A 72 2.78 -10.86 27.23
N TYR A 73 2.41 -11.53 26.14
CA TYR A 73 2.31 -12.99 26.08
C TYR A 73 3.45 -13.68 25.32
N GLY A 74 4.19 -12.94 24.49
CA GLY A 74 5.31 -13.44 23.70
C GLY A 74 4.92 -14.40 22.57
N LEU A 75 5.93 -14.82 21.81
CA LEU A 75 5.77 -15.64 20.59
C LEU A 75 5.21 -17.03 20.87
N CYS A 76 5.49 -17.62 22.04
CA CYS A 76 4.98 -18.95 22.40
C CYS A 76 3.45 -19.03 22.42
N ARG A 77 2.77 -17.90 22.61
CA ARG A 77 1.31 -17.83 22.63
C ARG A 77 0.70 -17.79 21.22
N LEU A 78 1.48 -17.42 20.20
CA LEU A 78 1.01 -17.35 18.80
C LEU A 78 0.58 -18.70 18.27
N THR A 79 1.30 -19.78 18.58
CA THR A 79 0.96 -21.13 18.12
C THR A 79 -0.38 -21.61 18.67
N LEU A 80 -0.72 -21.21 19.90
CA LEU A 80 -2.03 -21.48 20.50
C LEU A 80 -3.14 -20.61 19.86
N LEU A 81 -2.83 -19.35 19.54
CA LEU A 81 -3.76 -18.45 18.88
C LEU A 81 -4.10 -18.93 17.46
N THR A 82 -3.11 -19.38 16.69
CA THR A 82 -3.31 -19.92 15.33
C THR A 82 -3.98 -21.29 15.36
N ALA A 83 -3.73 -22.13 16.38
CA ALA A 83 -4.49 -23.36 16.58
C ALA A 83 -5.97 -23.10 16.90
N TRP A 84 -6.26 -22.07 17.72
CA TRP A 84 -7.62 -21.68 18.07
C TRP A 84 -8.38 -21.08 16.88
N LYS A 85 -7.74 -20.23 16.07
CA LYS A 85 -8.35 -19.62 14.89
C LYS A 85 -7.38 -19.65 13.71
N PRO A 86 -7.33 -20.75 12.94
CA PRO A 86 -6.40 -20.92 11.81
C PRO A 86 -6.50 -19.84 10.73
N ALA A 87 -7.67 -19.21 10.61
CA ALA A 87 -7.88 -18.08 9.69
C ALA A 87 -7.02 -16.84 10.04
N LEU A 88 -6.53 -16.71 11.29
CA LEU A 88 -5.65 -15.61 11.70
C LEU A 88 -4.20 -15.80 11.24
N THR A 89 -3.77 -17.01 10.92
CA THR A 89 -2.35 -17.27 10.60
C THR A 89 -1.87 -16.41 9.44
N ARG A 90 -2.68 -16.30 8.37
CA ARG A 90 -2.38 -15.40 7.24
C ARG A 90 -2.27 -13.94 7.68
N THR A 91 -3.16 -13.48 8.55
CA THR A 91 -3.15 -12.10 9.07
C THR A 91 -1.89 -11.80 9.87
N LEU A 92 -1.51 -12.72 10.75
CA LEU A 92 -0.32 -12.57 11.59
C LEU A 92 0.97 -12.66 10.77
N LEU A 93 1.00 -13.50 9.74
CA LEU A 93 2.13 -13.52 8.79
C LEU A 93 2.28 -12.18 8.06
N LEU A 94 1.17 -11.60 7.58
CA LEU A 94 1.18 -10.28 6.94
C LEU A 94 1.62 -9.18 7.91
N HIS A 95 1.19 -9.26 9.18
CA HIS A 95 1.65 -8.36 10.25
C HIS A 95 3.15 -8.49 10.49
N ALA A 96 3.68 -9.71 10.63
CA ALA A 96 5.10 -9.95 10.82
C ALA A 96 5.94 -9.39 9.66
N ALA A 97 5.48 -9.59 8.42
CA ALA A 97 6.12 -9.03 7.23
C ALA A 97 6.03 -7.50 7.16
N PHE A 98 4.95 -6.90 7.69
CA PHE A 98 4.75 -5.45 7.76
C PHE A 98 5.66 -4.80 8.81
N VAL A 99 5.74 -5.39 10.01
CA VAL A 99 6.59 -4.87 11.10
C VAL A 99 8.07 -5.16 10.86
N GLY A 100 8.38 -6.23 10.12
CA GLY A 100 9.75 -6.70 9.93
C GLY A 100 10.23 -7.63 11.04
N ASP A 101 9.30 -8.21 11.82
CA ASP A 101 9.65 -9.14 12.90
C ASP A 101 9.93 -10.54 12.33
N VAL A 102 11.23 -10.81 12.16
CA VAL A 102 11.73 -12.11 11.69
C VAL A 102 11.38 -13.24 12.65
N SER A 103 11.36 -13.00 13.96
CA SER A 103 11.09 -14.04 14.95
C SER A 103 9.61 -14.44 14.95
N GLU A 104 8.71 -13.46 14.84
CA GLU A 104 7.28 -13.70 14.64
C GLU A 104 7.05 -14.47 13.34
N LEU A 105 7.67 -14.04 12.24
CA LEU A 105 7.51 -14.66 10.94
C LEU A 105 7.99 -16.13 10.93
N GLU A 106 9.21 -16.40 11.39
CA GLU A 106 9.76 -17.76 11.45
C GLU A 106 8.95 -18.67 12.36
N CYS A 107 8.48 -18.16 13.50
CA CYS A 107 7.62 -18.91 14.42
C CYS A 107 6.31 -19.33 13.74
N LEU A 108 5.67 -18.41 13.01
CA LEU A 108 4.43 -18.67 12.30
C LEU A 108 4.64 -19.61 11.11
N LEU A 109 5.69 -19.40 10.31
CA LEU A 109 6.03 -20.27 9.18
C LEU A 109 6.34 -21.71 9.65
N ALA A 110 7.09 -21.88 10.73
CA ALA A 110 7.37 -23.20 11.32
C ALA A 110 6.11 -23.93 11.80
N SER A 111 5.05 -23.19 12.14
CA SER A 111 3.77 -23.75 12.59
C SER A 111 2.77 -24.05 11.46
N LEU A 112 3.08 -23.66 10.22
CA LEU A 112 2.19 -23.89 9.07
C LEU A 112 2.16 -25.37 8.67
N PRO A 113 0.97 -25.94 8.42
CA PRO A 113 0.88 -27.21 7.72
C PRO A 113 1.49 -27.06 6.31
N VAL A 114 2.29 -28.04 5.88
CA VAL A 114 2.96 -28.07 4.56
C VAL A 114 1.97 -27.86 3.39
N ALA A 115 0.67 -28.10 3.54
CA ALA A 115 -0.33 -27.84 2.49
C ALA A 115 -0.76 -26.36 2.34
N THR A 116 -0.43 -25.50 3.32
CA THR A 116 -0.98 -24.12 3.40
C THR A 116 -0.05 -23.03 2.87
N GLU A 117 1.25 -23.31 2.76
CA GLU A 117 2.19 -22.46 2.03
C GLU A 117 1.90 -22.56 0.54
N THR A 118 1.13 -21.60 0.05
CA THR A 118 0.96 -21.37 -1.37
C THR A 118 2.02 -20.36 -1.81
N THR A 119 2.56 -20.53 -3.02
CA THR A 119 3.45 -19.54 -3.66
C THR A 119 2.86 -18.13 -3.56
N SER A 120 1.54 -18.01 -3.74
CA SER A 120 0.81 -16.76 -3.62
C SER A 120 0.88 -16.07 -2.26
N LEU A 121 0.93 -16.82 -1.16
CA LEU A 121 1.05 -16.21 0.18
C LEU A 121 2.45 -15.66 0.38
N LEU A 122 3.47 -16.41 -0.02
CA LEU A 122 4.87 -15.99 0.11
C LEU A 122 5.16 -14.77 -0.78
N ASP A 123 4.59 -14.70 -1.98
CA ASP A 123 4.66 -13.53 -2.86
C ASP A 123 4.08 -12.28 -2.19
N GLU A 124 2.92 -12.42 -1.55
CA GLU A 124 2.23 -11.32 -0.86
C GLU A 124 3.02 -10.84 0.37
N LEU A 125 3.61 -11.77 1.14
CA LEU A 125 4.53 -11.42 2.23
C LEU A 125 5.76 -10.67 1.71
N ALA A 126 6.31 -11.10 0.57
CA ALA A 126 7.42 -10.41 -0.06
C ALA A 126 7.03 -9.01 -0.53
N HIS A 127 5.83 -8.81 -1.08
CA HIS A 127 5.33 -7.48 -1.45
C HIS A 127 5.24 -6.55 -0.22
N VAL A 128 4.65 -7.04 0.87
CA VAL A 128 4.55 -6.26 2.13
C VAL A 128 5.93 -5.92 2.67
N ALA A 129 6.82 -6.90 2.80
CA ALA A 129 8.17 -6.68 3.31
C ALA A 129 8.97 -5.72 2.41
N ALA A 130 8.84 -5.85 1.09
CA ALA A 130 9.50 -4.97 0.13
C ALA A 130 8.96 -3.54 0.20
N SER A 131 7.67 -3.34 0.47
CA SER A 131 7.08 -2.00 0.68
C SER A 131 7.62 -1.31 1.93
N GLN A 132 7.96 -2.07 2.97
CA GLN A 132 8.42 -1.56 4.26
C GLN A 132 9.95 -1.53 4.39
N GLY A 133 10.68 -2.09 3.42
CA GLY A 133 12.15 -2.09 3.43
C GLY A 133 12.79 -3.24 4.22
N HIS A 134 12.03 -4.26 4.59
CA HIS A 134 12.48 -5.33 5.49
C HIS A 134 13.29 -6.42 4.78
N LEU A 135 14.57 -6.14 4.54
CA LEU A 135 15.50 -7.06 3.86
C LEU A 135 15.60 -8.44 4.53
N PHE A 136 15.64 -8.49 5.86
CA PHE A 136 15.78 -9.76 6.58
C PHE A 136 14.54 -10.65 6.44
N VAL A 137 13.34 -10.06 6.35
CA VAL A 137 12.12 -10.81 6.04
C VAL A 137 12.21 -11.40 4.64
N LEU A 138 12.67 -10.62 3.65
CA LEU A 138 12.88 -11.12 2.29
C LEU A 138 13.87 -12.29 2.25
N ASP A 139 14.94 -12.25 3.06
CA ASP A 139 15.90 -13.36 3.17
C ASP A 139 15.27 -14.63 3.77
N VAL A 140 14.37 -14.48 4.74
CA VAL A 140 13.64 -15.63 5.33
C VAL A 140 12.71 -16.26 4.30
N LEU A 141 12.04 -15.45 3.48
CA LEU A 141 11.16 -15.92 2.42
C LEU A 141 11.94 -16.63 1.30
N GLU A 142 13.12 -16.12 0.93
CA GLU A 142 14.01 -16.76 -0.06
C GLU A 142 14.51 -18.15 0.35
N ARG A 143 14.60 -18.44 1.66
CA ARG A 143 14.97 -19.78 2.17
C ARG A 143 13.85 -20.81 2.05
N GLN A 144 12.63 -20.39 1.74
CA GLN A 144 11.50 -21.31 1.62
C GLN A 144 11.52 -22.00 0.25
N ASP A 145 11.49 -23.33 0.24
CA ASP A 145 11.56 -24.15 -1.00
C ASP A 145 10.45 -23.82 -2.00
N LYS A 146 9.29 -23.35 -1.51
CA LYS A 146 8.13 -23.00 -2.35
C LYS A 146 8.15 -21.56 -2.83
N TYR A 147 9.09 -20.74 -2.39
CA TYR A 147 9.17 -19.37 -2.88
C TYR A 147 9.75 -19.36 -4.28
N GLY A 148 8.95 -18.93 -5.25
CA GLY A 148 9.32 -18.92 -6.68
C GLY A 148 10.32 -17.82 -7.06
N GLY A 149 10.84 -17.08 -6.07
CA GLY A 149 11.68 -15.90 -6.27
C GLY A 149 10.86 -14.62 -6.36
N HIS A 150 11.56 -13.49 -6.37
CA HIS A 150 10.91 -12.17 -6.37
C HIS A 150 10.28 -11.86 -7.72
N SER A 151 9.01 -11.49 -7.67
CA SER A 151 8.26 -11.02 -8.83
C SER A 151 8.70 -9.62 -9.25
N ALA A 152 8.47 -9.26 -10.52
CA ALA A 152 8.60 -7.88 -10.98
C ALA A 152 7.71 -6.91 -10.16
N HIS A 153 6.56 -7.40 -9.67
CA HIS A 153 5.68 -6.63 -8.80
C HIS A 153 6.32 -6.26 -7.46
N THR A 154 7.14 -7.14 -6.88
CA THR A 154 7.89 -6.88 -5.64
C THR A 154 8.80 -5.65 -5.80
N LEU A 155 9.44 -5.50 -6.97
CA LEU A 155 10.27 -4.33 -7.28
C LEU A 155 9.44 -3.07 -7.50
N GLN A 156 8.29 -3.18 -8.17
CA GLN A 156 7.38 -2.06 -8.39
C GLN A 156 6.86 -1.51 -7.05
N VAL A 157 6.50 -2.39 -6.12
CA VAL A 157 6.06 -2.03 -4.77
C VAL A 157 7.19 -1.35 -3.98
N ALA A 158 8.40 -1.92 -3.99
CA ALA A 158 9.57 -1.31 -3.35
C ALA A 158 9.88 0.07 -3.93
N ALA A 159 9.78 0.22 -5.26
CA ALA A 159 10.00 1.48 -5.94
C ALA A 159 8.95 2.54 -5.59
N PHE A 160 7.67 2.17 -5.59
CA PHE A 160 6.58 3.04 -5.17
C PHE A 160 6.74 3.51 -3.72
N ALA A 161 7.21 2.62 -2.83
CA ALA A 161 7.41 2.94 -1.43
C ALA A 161 8.76 3.65 -1.12
N GLY A 162 9.60 3.93 -2.12
CA GLY A 162 10.89 4.61 -1.91
C GLY A 162 11.99 3.74 -1.30
N GLN A 163 11.86 2.41 -1.35
CA GLN A 163 12.75 1.48 -0.64
C GLN A 163 14.04 1.21 -1.43
N LEU A 164 14.94 2.20 -1.47
CA LEU A 164 16.19 2.17 -2.22
C LEU A 164 17.07 0.96 -1.88
N PHE A 165 17.23 0.63 -0.59
CA PHE A 165 18.08 -0.48 -0.16
C PHE A 165 17.58 -1.84 -0.65
N VAL A 166 16.25 -2.03 -0.72
CA VAL A 166 15.63 -3.22 -1.30
C VAL A 166 15.96 -3.32 -2.79
N LEU A 167 15.80 -2.21 -3.52
CA LEU A 167 16.13 -2.17 -4.95
C LEU A 167 17.62 -2.40 -5.22
N GLN A 168 18.51 -1.81 -4.42
CA GLN A 168 19.97 -2.01 -4.54
C GLN A 168 20.35 -3.47 -4.26
N ARG A 169 19.76 -4.09 -3.23
CA ARG A 169 19.96 -5.52 -2.95
C ARG A 169 19.57 -6.37 -4.16
N PHE A 170 18.43 -6.11 -4.78
CA PHE A 170 18.01 -6.84 -5.97
C PHE A 170 18.86 -6.57 -7.21
N ALA A 171 19.34 -5.34 -7.39
CA ALA A 171 20.26 -4.99 -8.48
C ALA A 171 21.58 -5.78 -8.37
N THR A 172 22.21 -5.79 -7.19
CA THR A 172 23.46 -6.53 -6.98
C THR A 172 23.30 -8.04 -7.20
N ALA A 173 22.16 -8.61 -6.81
CA ALA A 173 21.84 -10.01 -7.08
C ALA A 173 21.65 -10.30 -8.58
N SER A 174 21.03 -9.38 -9.33
CA SER A 174 20.79 -9.53 -10.76
C SER A 174 22.06 -9.56 -11.60
N ASP A 175 23.09 -8.79 -11.22
CA ASP A 175 24.39 -8.77 -11.90
C ASP A 175 25.10 -10.13 -11.84
N THR A 176 24.92 -10.86 -10.73
CA THR A 176 25.55 -12.18 -10.54
C THR A 176 24.87 -13.30 -11.32
N THR A 177 23.58 -13.15 -11.62
CA THR A 177 22.74 -14.25 -12.16
C THR A 177 22.48 -14.15 -13.66
N LYS A 178 22.90 -13.07 -14.35
CA LYS A 178 22.70 -12.84 -15.80
C LYS A 178 21.26 -13.10 -16.29
N SER A 179 20.29 -13.00 -15.39
CA SER A 179 18.87 -13.08 -15.65
C SER A 179 18.32 -11.66 -15.72
N LEU A 180 18.09 -11.15 -16.94
CA LEU A 180 17.36 -9.90 -17.18
C LEU A 180 15.92 -10.28 -17.60
N PRO A 181 14.84 -9.69 -17.04
CA PRO A 181 14.63 -8.25 -16.93
C PRO A 181 13.80 -7.85 -15.67
N LEU A 182 14.32 -8.04 -14.46
CA LEU A 182 13.58 -7.65 -13.24
C LEU A 182 13.32 -6.13 -13.18
N PHE A 183 14.29 -5.35 -13.63
CA PHE A 183 14.19 -3.90 -13.75
C PHE A 183 13.72 -3.52 -15.16
N GLY A 184 12.41 -3.29 -15.28
CA GLY A 184 11.77 -2.76 -16.49
C GLY A 184 11.34 -1.29 -16.32
N PRO A 185 10.81 -0.65 -17.38
CA PRO A 185 10.34 0.74 -17.34
C PRO A 185 9.30 0.98 -16.24
N HIS A 186 8.47 -0.02 -15.96
CA HIS A 186 7.48 0.01 -14.89
C HIS A 186 8.08 0.32 -13.50
N VAL A 187 9.32 -0.10 -13.22
CA VAL A 187 9.94 0.18 -11.90
C VAL A 187 10.20 1.68 -11.74
N LEU A 188 10.67 2.35 -12.80
CA LEU A 188 10.84 3.81 -12.82
C LEU A 188 9.50 4.53 -12.76
N GLU A 189 8.51 4.03 -13.48
CA GLU A 189 7.14 4.56 -13.49
C GLU A 189 6.52 4.56 -12.08
N TRP A 190 6.65 3.44 -11.36
CA TRP A 190 6.14 3.34 -9.99
C TRP A 190 6.99 4.10 -8.97
N ALA A 191 8.31 4.21 -9.16
CA ALA A 191 9.13 5.14 -8.36
C ALA A 191 8.68 6.59 -8.53
N ALA A 192 8.40 7.00 -9.77
CA ALA A 192 7.91 8.34 -10.08
C ALA A 192 6.50 8.58 -9.51
N ALA A 193 5.63 7.57 -9.54
CA ALA A 193 4.32 7.59 -8.90
C ALA A 193 4.39 7.69 -7.36
N GLY A 194 5.42 7.12 -6.73
CA GLY A 194 5.65 7.19 -5.29
C GLY A 194 6.32 8.49 -4.82
N GLY A 195 6.93 9.24 -5.74
CA GLY A 195 7.51 10.55 -5.46
C GLY A 195 8.87 10.53 -4.76
N ASP A 196 9.48 9.37 -4.54
CA ASP A 196 10.83 9.29 -3.97
C ASP A 196 11.87 9.63 -5.05
N LEU A 197 12.35 10.87 -5.01
CA LEU A 197 13.34 11.36 -5.96
C LEU A 197 14.67 10.58 -5.88
N THR A 198 15.04 10.06 -4.71
CA THR A 198 16.30 9.34 -4.52
C THR A 198 16.27 8.03 -5.29
N VAL A 199 15.15 7.32 -5.24
CA VAL A 199 14.94 6.09 -6.04
C VAL A 199 14.92 6.42 -7.54
N VAL A 200 14.21 7.47 -7.95
CA VAL A 200 14.17 7.91 -9.36
C VAL A 200 15.57 8.24 -9.88
N GLU A 201 16.33 9.04 -9.14
CA GLU A 201 17.71 9.41 -9.45
C GLU A 201 18.59 8.17 -9.62
N TRP A 202 18.52 7.25 -8.67
CA TRP A 202 19.29 6.02 -8.70
C TRP A 202 18.93 5.14 -9.91
N LEU A 203 17.64 4.93 -10.20
CA LEU A 203 17.18 4.12 -11.34
C LEU A 203 17.61 4.69 -12.70
N VAL A 204 17.56 6.02 -12.84
CA VAL A 204 17.91 6.69 -14.10
C VAL A 204 19.42 6.74 -14.31
N THR A 205 20.19 7.06 -13.27
CA THR A 205 21.66 7.15 -13.36
C THR A 205 22.33 5.80 -13.56
N THR A 206 21.75 4.72 -13.02
CA THR A 206 22.21 3.34 -13.23
C THR A 206 21.69 2.69 -14.51
N GLN A 207 20.83 3.38 -15.27
CA GLN A 207 20.12 2.85 -16.45
C GLN A 207 19.26 1.61 -16.18
N MET A 208 19.00 1.28 -14.92
CA MET A 208 18.14 0.16 -14.52
C MET A 208 16.68 0.42 -14.87
N GLY A 209 16.26 1.66 -15.09
CA GLY A 209 14.90 2.02 -15.52
C GLY A 209 14.49 1.60 -16.95
N GLY A 210 15.26 0.76 -17.66
CA GLY A 210 14.82 0.21 -18.95
C GLY A 210 14.95 1.14 -20.16
N GLY A 211 16.11 1.79 -20.33
CA GLY A 211 16.47 2.45 -21.60
C GLY A 211 16.09 3.93 -21.74
N GLY A 212 15.95 4.65 -20.62
CA GLY A 212 15.67 6.10 -20.58
C GLY A 212 14.43 6.43 -19.76
N VAL A 213 14.20 7.71 -19.50
CA VAL A 213 12.98 8.17 -18.81
C VAL A 213 11.79 7.98 -19.74
N SER A 214 10.81 7.19 -19.30
CA SER A 214 9.59 6.93 -20.06
C SER A 214 8.60 8.09 -19.88
N SER A 215 7.87 8.46 -20.93
CA SER A 215 6.76 9.43 -20.84
C SER A 215 5.74 9.06 -19.73
N PRO A 216 5.37 7.77 -19.56
CA PRO A 216 4.51 7.35 -18.46
C PRO A 216 5.02 7.70 -17.06
N ALA A 217 6.33 7.68 -16.81
CA ALA A 217 6.87 8.02 -15.48
C ALA A 217 6.56 9.47 -15.09
N ILE A 218 6.68 10.40 -16.05
CA ILE A 218 6.36 11.82 -15.82
C ILE A 218 4.85 12.01 -15.62
N VAL A 219 4.02 11.30 -16.41
CA VAL A 219 2.56 11.35 -16.28
C VAL A 219 2.13 10.83 -14.91
N LEU A 220 2.73 9.75 -14.42
CA LEU A 220 2.43 9.18 -13.11
C LEU A 220 2.88 10.10 -11.97
N ALA A 221 4.08 10.68 -12.06
CA ALA A 221 4.53 11.69 -11.09
C ALA A 221 3.56 12.88 -11.04
N ALA A 222 3.11 13.38 -12.20
CA ALA A 222 2.15 14.47 -12.27
C ALA A 222 0.77 14.09 -11.74
N SER A 223 0.31 12.87 -12.02
CA SER A 223 -0.97 12.34 -11.53
C SER A 223 -0.99 12.11 -10.02
N HIS A 224 0.17 11.99 -9.37
CA HIS A 224 0.32 11.88 -7.91
C HIS A 224 0.82 13.17 -7.25
N GLY A 225 1.02 14.25 -8.04
CA GLY A 225 1.36 15.57 -7.52
C GLY A 225 2.82 15.77 -7.15
N HIS A 226 3.72 14.92 -7.62
CA HIS A 226 5.15 14.96 -7.33
C HIS A 226 5.89 15.94 -8.24
N CYS A 227 5.64 17.24 -8.05
CA CYS A 227 6.22 18.31 -8.86
C CYS A 227 7.76 18.30 -8.85
N HIS A 228 8.39 17.99 -7.71
CA HIS A 228 9.84 17.89 -7.58
C HIS A 228 10.47 16.80 -8.47
N VAL A 229 9.77 15.68 -8.69
CA VAL A 229 10.20 14.62 -9.61
C VAL A 229 10.13 15.10 -11.07
N ILE A 230 9.05 15.80 -11.43
CA ILE A 230 8.90 16.40 -12.78
C ILE A 230 9.99 17.43 -13.02
N GLU A 231 10.24 18.32 -12.05
CA GLU A 231 11.30 19.32 -12.10
C GLU A 231 12.66 18.69 -12.37
N TRP A 232 12.95 17.59 -11.67
CA TRP A 232 14.17 16.85 -11.86
C TRP A 232 14.29 16.24 -13.25
N PHE A 233 13.24 15.58 -13.76
CA PHE A 233 13.24 15.01 -15.12
C PHE A 233 13.48 16.10 -16.18
N VAL A 234 12.80 17.23 -16.06
CA VAL A 234 12.93 18.33 -17.01
C VAL A 234 14.33 18.95 -16.95
N LYS A 235 14.90 19.13 -15.75
CA LYS A 235 16.25 19.69 -15.57
C LYS A 235 17.34 18.84 -16.21
N HIS A 236 17.19 17.52 -16.20
CA HIS A 236 18.17 16.58 -16.74
C HIS A 236 17.91 16.20 -18.21
N ASN A 237 17.10 17.00 -18.93
CA ASN A 237 16.74 16.78 -20.34
C ASN A 237 16.14 15.39 -20.62
N HIS A 238 15.51 14.80 -19.60
CA HIS A 238 14.83 13.53 -19.73
C HIS A 238 13.43 13.67 -20.33
N THR A 239 13.03 14.88 -20.70
CA THR A 239 11.75 15.19 -21.32
C THR A 239 11.98 15.67 -22.75
N GLN A 240 11.54 14.88 -23.74
CA GLN A 240 11.47 15.30 -25.13
C GLN A 240 9.98 15.47 -25.50
N GLY A 241 9.56 16.70 -25.82
CA GLY A 241 8.22 16.96 -26.36
C GLY A 241 7.20 17.57 -25.40
N ASN A 242 5.96 17.61 -25.88
CA ASN A 242 4.82 18.21 -25.19
C ASN A 242 4.27 17.30 -24.09
N LEU A 243 4.28 17.77 -22.83
CA LEU A 243 3.85 17.00 -21.65
C LEU A 243 2.34 17.16 -21.36
N SER A 244 1.53 17.30 -22.40
CA SER A 244 0.08 17.48 -22.30
C SER A 244 -0.61 16.40 -21.45
N GLU A 245 -0.21 15.13 -21.59
CA GLU A 245 -0.74 14.03 -20.79
C GLU A 245 -0.43 14.20 -19.30
N ALA A 246 0.76 14.69 -18.95
CA ALA A 246 1.13 14.95 -17.57
C ALA A 246 0.32 16.11 -16.99
N VAL A 247 0.07 17.16 -17.78
CA VAL A 247 -0.83 18.26 -17.37
C VAL A 247 -2.23 17.74 -17.12
N ALA A 248 -2.73 16.84 -17.97
CA ALA A 248 -4.06 16.26 -17.82
C ALA A 248 -4.16 15.35 -16.60
N GLY A 249 -3.16 14.51 -16.35
CA GLY A 249 -3.09 13.66 -15.16
C GLY A 249 -3.03 14.48 -13.86
N ALA A 250 -2.23 15.54 -13.84
CA ALA A 250 -2.20 16.48 -12.72
C ALA A 250 -3.54 17.21 -12.54
N ALA A 251 -4.17 17.63 -13.63
CA ALA A 251 -5.44 18.33 -13.58
C ALA A 251 -6.58 17.44 -13.08
N ALA A 252 -6.65 16.20 -13.58
CA ALA A 252 -7.62 15.19 -13.19
C ALA A 252 -7.53 14.81 -11.70
N ASN A 253 -6.36 14.96 -11.07
CA ASN A 253 -6.14 14.65 -9.65
C ASN A 253 -5.97 15.91 -8.77
N GLY A 254 -6.19 17.11 -9.33
CA GLY A 254 -6.22 18.34 -8.54
C GLY A 254 -4.85 18.91 -8.16
N HIS A 255 -3.77 18.44 -8.78
CA HIS A 255 -2.40 18.85 -8.47
C HIS A 255 -2.02 20.18 -9.16
N LEU A 256 -2.53 21.29 -8.62
CA LEU A 256 -2.32 22.63 -9.18
C LEU A 256 -0.84 22.99 -9.40
N ALA A 257 0.05 22.66 -8.47
CA ALA A 257 1.48 22.96 -8.61
C ALA A 257 2.10 22.31 -9.87
N CYS A 258 1.77 21.04 -10.13
CA CYS A 258 2.21 20.35 -11.34
C CYS A 258 1.61 20.98 -12.61
N VAL A 259 0.32 21.37 -12.57
CA VAL A 259 -0.34 22.05 -13.69
C VAL A 259 0.35 23.38 -13.99
N GLN A 260 0.60 24.21 -12.99
CA GLN A 260 1.29 25.50 -13.13
C GLN A 260 2.68 25.32 -13.72
N TYR A 261 3.49 24.45 -13.11
CA TYR A 261 4.86 24.20 -13.54
C TYR A 261 4.96 23.72 -14.99
N LEU A 262 4.10 22.79 -15.39
CA LEU A 262 4.09 22.26 -16.76
C LEU A 262 3.54 23.29 -17.76
N TYR A 263 2.54 24.08 -17.36
CA TYR A 263 1.93 25.12 -18.18
C TYR A 263 2.92 26.25 -18.50
N ASP A 264 3.65 26.74 -17.49
CA ASP A 264 4.64 27.81 -17.64
C ASP A 264 5.79 27.43 -18.59
N ARG A 265 6.01 26.12 -18.79
CA ARG A 265 6.98 25.58 -19.77
C ARG A 265 6.39 25.33 -21.16
N GLY A 266 5.17 25.79 -21.42
CA GLY A 266 4.51 25.69 -22.71
C GLY A 266 3.77 24.38 -22.95
N SER A 267 3.64 23.51 -21.94
CA SER A 267 2.81 22.31 -22.08
C SER A 267 1.33 22.69 -22.02
N LYS A 268 0.57 22.12 -22.94
CA LYS A 268 -0.84 22.45 -23.17
C LYS A 268 -1.73 21.45 -22.41
N CYS A 269 -2.67 21.89 -21.57
CA CYS A 269 -3.59 21.01 -20.83
C CYS A 269 -4.71 20.47 -21.74
N PRO A 270 -4.68 19.27 -22.33
CA PRO A 270 -5.70 18.84 -23.30
C PRO A 270 -7.14 19.00 -22.77
N THR A 271 -8.14 19.14 -23.64
CA THR A 271 -9.55 19.42 -23.25
C THR A 271 -10.07 18.49 -22.15
N PHE A 272 -9.73 17.20 -22.22
CA PHE A 272 -10.14 16.22 -21.22
C PHE A 272 -9.55 16.47 -19.83
N GLY A 273 -8.42 17.18 -19.72
CA GLY A 273 -7.82 17.56 -18.44
C GLY A 273 -8.71 18.55 -17.66
N LEU A 274 -9.27 19.55 -18.33
CA LEU A 274 -10.27 20.46 -17.72
C LEU A 274 -11.56 19.71 -17.38
N GLU A 275 -12.03 18.85 -18.30
CA GLU A 275 -13.22 18.03 -18.08
C GLU A 275 -13.08 17.13 -16.84
N MET A 276 -11.91 16.51 -16.64
CA MET A 276 -11.66 15.64 -15.49
C MET A 276 -11.41 16.42 -14.20
N ALA A 277 -10.72 17.56 -14.26
CA ALA A 277 -10.62 18.47 -13.12
C ALA A 277 -12.01 18.92 -12.65
N ALA A 278 -12.91 19.21 -13.60
CA ALA A 278 -14.27 19.64 -13.30
C ALA A 278 -15.14 18.48 -12.78
N ALA A 279 -15.05 17.31 -13.41
CA ALA A 279 -15.75 16.10 -12.98
C ALA A 279 -15.34 15.66 -11.56
N ASN A 280 -14.11 15.91 -11.14
CA ASN A 280 -13.60 15.54 -9.81
C ASN A 280 -13.65 16.70 -8.80
N GLY A 281 -14.23 17.84 -9.17
CA GLY A 281 -14.46 18.95 -8.26
C GLY A 281 -13.19 19.75 -7.91
N HIS A 282 -12.13 19.66 -8.71
CA HIS A 282 -10.85 20.31 -8.47
C HIS A 282 -10.88 21.80 -8.84
N MET A 283 -11.62 22.58 -8.06
CA MET A 283 -11.87 24.01 -8.27
C MET A 283 -10.59 24.82 -8.55
N ALA A 284 -9.53 24.64 -7.75
CA ALA A 284 -8.31 25.41 -7.89
C ALA A 284 -7.63 25.22 -9.27
N VAL A 285 -7.67 23.98 -9.79
CA VAL A 285 -7.16 23.67 -11.13
C VAL A 285 -8.08 24.27 -12.20
N VAL A 286 -9.39 24.11 -12.07
CA VAL A 286 -10.38 24.67 -13.02
C VAL A 286 -10.22 26.19 -13.13
N HIS A 287 -10.14 26.89 -11.99
CA HIS A 287 -9.93 28.33 -11.94
C HIS A 287 -8.64 28.75 -12.66
N TYR A 288 -7.55 28.03 -12.40
CA TYR A 288 -6.25 28.32 -13.03
C TYR A 288 -6.28 28.12 -14.54
N LEU A 289 -6.86 27.02 -15.03
CA LEU A 289 -6.97 26.72 -16.45
C LEU A 289 -7.82 27.77 -17.18
N ILE A 290 -8.97 28.17 -16.62
CA ILE A 290 -9.82 29.23 -17.19
C ILE A 290 -9.07 30.57 -17.24
N ALA A 291 -8.44 30.96 -16.12
CA ALA A 291 -7.69 32.22 -16.02
C ALA A 291 -6.50 32.27 -16.99
N SER A 292 -5.89 31.11 -17.25
CA SER A 292 -4.76 30.96 -18.18
C SER A 292 -5.16 31.03 -19.66
N GLY A 293 -6.46 31.21 -19.96
CA GLY A 293 -6.98 31.31 -21.32
C GLY A 293 -7.11 29.95 -22.02
N TRP A 294 -7.17 28.85 -21.25
CA TRP A 294 -7.32 27.51 -21.81
C TRP A 294 -8.75 27.28 -22.32
N GLY A 295 -8.94 27.51 -23.62
CA GLY A 295 -10.23 27.49 -24.33
C GLY A 295 -10.69 26.12 -24.82
N GLY A 296 -10.85 25.16 -23.90
CA GLY A 296 -11.65 23.98 -24.15
C GLY A 296 -13.16 24.30 -24.13
N SER A 297 -14.00 23.43 -24.70
CA SER A 297 -15.46 23.54 -24.55
C SER A 297 -15.83 23.37 -23.07
N THR A 298 -16.21 24.46 -22.40
CA THR A 298 -16.63 24.46 -20.99
C THR A 298 -17.95 23.71 -20.78
N ILE A 299 -18.69 23.41 -21.85
CA ILE A 299 -20.00 22.74 -21.80
C ILE A 299 -19.85 21.31 -21.25
N MET A 300 -18.88 20.53 -21.74
CA MET A 300 -18.69 19.16 -21.27
C MET A 300 -18.16 19.14 -19.83
N ALA A 301 -17.22 20.02 -19.51
CA ALA A 301 -16.72 20.18 -18.14
C ALA A 301 -17.84 20.55 -17.16
N ALA A 302 -18.74 21.46 -17.53
CA ALA A 302 -19.88 21.86 -16.69
C ALA A 302 -20.90 20.72 -16.54
N TYR A 303 -21.18 19.97 -17.62
CA TYR A 303 -22.03 18.79 -17.57
C TYR A 303 -21.47 17.71 -16.63
N LEU A 304 -20.16 17.42 -16.71
CA LEU A 304 -19.52 16.42 -15.85
C LEU A 304 -19.46 16.86 -14.39
N ALA A 305 -19.15 18.14 -14.14
CA ALA A 305 -19.22 18.72 -12.80
C ALA A 305 -20.63 18.62 -12.22
N GLN A 306 -21.66 18.91 -13.02
CA GLN A 306 -23.06 18.77 -12.60
C GLN A 306 -23.42 17.32 -12.29
N LYS A 307 -23.01 16.38 -13.15
CA LYS A 307 -23.27 14.94 -12.98
C LYS A 307 -22.66 14.39 -11.68
N ASN A 308 -21.54 14.95 -11.24
CA ASN A 308 -20.80 14.54 -10.05
C ASN A 308 -21.06 15.48 -8.84
N ASP A 309 -22.15 16.26 -8.88
CA ASP A 309 -22.60 17.13 -7.79
C ASP A 309 -21.61 18.24 -7.35
N HIS A 310 -20.79 18.73 -8.28
CA HIS A 310 -19.83 19.82 -8.05
C HIS A 310 -20.40 21.20 -8.45
N SER A 311 -21.42 21.67 -7.73
CA SER A 311 -22.16 22.91 -8.07
C SER A 311 -21.28 24.16 -8.13
N GLU A 312 -20.27 24.27 -7.26
CA GLU A 312 -19.35 25.41 -7.28
C GLU A 312 -18.57 25.48 -8.60
N VAL A 313 -18.10 24.33 -9.09
CA VAL A 313 -17.36 24.24 -10.35
C VAL A 313 -18.24 24.60 -11.54
N VAL A 314 -19.51 24.20 -11.53
CA VAL A 314 -20.49 24.60 -12.55
C VAL A 314 -20.64 26.12 -12.59
N GLN A 315 -20.76 26.76 -11.43
CA GLN A 315 -20.86 28.21 -11.35
C GLN A 315 -19.59 28.91 -11.85
N CYS A 316 -18.41 28.40 -11.48
CA CYS A 316 -17.13 28.91 -11.98
C CYS A 316 -17.05 28.82 -13.52
N LEU A 317 -17.51 27.70 -14.10
CA LEU A 317 -17.51 27.49 -15.55
C LEU A 317 -18.57 28.34 -16.28
N SER A 318 -19.69 28.67 -15.64
CA SER A 318 -20.71 29.57 -16.20
C SER A 318 -20.29 31.04 -16.15
N ASP A 319 -19.54 31.42 -15.12
CA ASP A 319 -19.06 32.78 -14.90
C ASP A 319 -17.77 33.08 -15.69
N GLY A 320 -17.10 32.02 -16.19
CA GLY A 320 -15.90 32.11 -17.03
C GLY A 320 -16.18 32.64 -18.45
N PRO A 321 -15.15 33.16 -19.16
CA PRO A 321 -15.31 33.63 -20.52
C PRO A 321 -15.79 32.50 -21.45
N VAL A 322 -16.92 32.72 -22.12
CA VAL A 322 -17.41 31.82 -23.18
C VAL A 322 -16.45 31.95 -24.37
N ILE A 323 -15.38 31.16 -24.38
CA ILE A 323 -14.46 31.08 -25.51
C ILE A 323 -15.18 30.25 -26.57
N ARG A 324 -15.94 30.92 -27.45
CA ARG A 324 -16.49 30.31 -28.66
C ARG A 324 -15.31 29.83 -29.48
N SER A 325 -15.17 28.53 -29.66
CA SER A 325 -14.25 27.95 -30.63
C SER A 325 -14.60 28.54 -32.00
N ASN A 326 -13.77 29.45 -32.51
CA ASN A 326 -13.87 29.86 -33.90
C ASN A 326 -13.54 28.63 -34.75
N SER A 327 -14.52 28.27 -35.58
CA SER A 327 -14.49 27.25 -36.65
C SER A 327 -13.26 27.34 -37.53
#